data_AF-A0A2A5X2K0-F1
#
_entry.id   AF-A0A2A5X2K0-F1
#
_cell.length_a   1.000
_cell.length_b   1.000
_cell.length_c   1.000
_cell.angle_alpha   90.00
_cell.angle_beta   90.00
_cell.angle_gamma   90.00
#
_symmetry.space_group_name_H-M   'P 1'
#
loop_
_entity.id
_entity.type
_entity.pdbx_description
1 polymer ?
#
loop_
_entity_poly.entity_id
_entity_poly.type
_entity_poly.pdbx_seq_one_letter_code
_entity_poly.pdbx_strand_id
1 'polypeptide(L)'
;MAGARPVVLVLHGLEGSSQSHDVRGLCSALNQHEFRTRVMNYRGCSGEDNRLSRTYHAGETNDLDHVIRWLHLHNSNVPLFAVGYSLDGNMRLKLLGQKDPEIPLAAAVSVPFELSQCASRLEKGLSKVYQHWLIGSMKKTAIRNTDQHDTGLDIPALLKTRTFRELDNLGTPPRIP
;
A
#
# COMPACT_ATOMS: atom_id res chain seq x y z
N MET A 1 -4.92 -37.55 -1.42
CA MET A 1 -5.28 -36.31 -2.14
C MET A 1 -4.36 -35.22 -1.63
N ALA A 2 -3.54 -34.60 -2.47
CA ALA A 2 -2.70 -33.48 -2.04
C ALA A 2 -3.63 -32.31 -1.67
N GLY A 3 -3.69 -31.95 -0.39
CA GLY A 3 -4.57 -30.90 0.12
C GLY A 3 -4.25 -29.57 -0.57
N ALA A 4 -5.29 -28.85 -1.00
CA ALA A 4 -5.10 -27.59 -1.72
C ALA A 4 -4.43 -26.54 -0.81
N ARG A 5 -3.35 -25.94 -1.30
CA ARG A 5 -2.51 -25.00 -0.55
C ARG A 5 -3.26 -23.69 -0.22
N PRO A 6 -3.22 -23.17 1.01
CA PRO A 6 -3.83 -21.88 1.37
C PRO A 6 -3.24 -20.72 0.55
N VAL A 7 -4.01 -19.64 0.38
CA VAL A 7 -3.56 -18.43 -0.33
C VAL A 7 -3.23 -17.34 0.68
N VAL A 8 -2.12 -16.63 0.45
CA VAL A 8 -1.75 -15.43 1.23
C VAL A 8 -1.61 -14.25 0.28
N LEU A 9 -2.47 -13.26 0.41
CA LEU A 9 -2.31 -11.95 -0.23
C LEU A 9 -1.29 -11.11 0.57
N VAL A 10 -0.21 -10.69 -0.06
CA VAL A 10 0.81 -9.83 0.53
C VAL A 10 0.62 -8.42 -0.03
N LEU A 11 0.61 -7.43 0.86
CA LEU A 11 0.44 -6.01 0.52
C LEU A 11 1.70 -5.24 0.91
N HIS A 12 2.15 -4.36 0.02
CA HIS A 12 3.38 -3.59 0.17
C HIS A 12 3.14 -2.21 0.80
N GLY A 13 4.07 -1.74 1.62
CA GLY A 13 3.96 -0.39 2.20
C GLY A 13 3.93 0.74 1.17
N LEU A 14 3.71 1.96 1.66
CA LEU A 14 3.67 3.19 0.85
C LEU A 14 4.90 3.29 -0.06
N GLU A 15 4.66 3.55 -1.35
CA GLU A 15 5.65 3.64 -2.44
C GLU A 15 6.49 2.35 -2.64
N GLY A 16 6.04 1.22 -2.07
CA GLY A 16 6.61 -0.10 -2.32
C GLY A 16 6.12 -0.73 -3.61
N SER A 17 6.44 -2.00 -3.82
CA SER A 17 5.88 -2.83 -4.88
C SER A 17 6.06 -4.32 -4.55
N SER A 18 5.61 -5.20 -5.45
CA SER A 18 5.92 -6.62 -5.41
C SER A 18 7.41 -6.95 -5.50
N GLN A 19 8.24 -5.99 -5.89
CA GLN A 19 9.70 -6.13 -5.92
C GLN A 19 10.39 -5.68 -4.63
N SER A 20 9.66 -5.11 -3.68
CA SER A 20 10.22 -4.73 -2.37
C SER A 20 10.85 -5.94 -1.69
N HIS A 21 12.05 -5.76 -1.12
CA HIS A 21 12.83 -6.83 -0.49
C HIS A 21 12.00 -7.59 0.55
N ASP A 22 11.28 -6.88 1.43
CA ASP A 22 10.49 -7.49 2.49
C ASP A 22 9.32 -8.32 1.94
N VAL A 23 8.67 -7.84 0.87
CA VAL A 23 7.60 -8.57 0.17
C VAL A 23 8.13 -9.85 -0.46
N ARG A 24 9.26 -9.78 -1.16
CA ARG A 24 9.91 -10.95 -1.79
C ARG A 24 10.38 -11.96 -0.74
N GLY A 25 10.96 -11.48 0.37
CA GLY A 25 11.39 -12.32 1.48
C GLY A 25 10.21 -13.06 2.12
N LEU A 26 9.11 -12.37 2.39
CA LEU A 26 7.90 -12.98 2.93
C LEU A 26 7.29 -13.99 1.96
N CYS A 27 7.19 -13.65 0.67
CA CYS A 27 6.71 -14.58 -0.33
C CYS A 27 7.57 -15.84 -0.41
N SER A 28 8.90 -15.70 -0.37
CA SER A 28 9.82 -16.83 -0.35
C SER A 28 9.59 -17.74 0.86
N ALA A 29 9.51 -17.16 2.07
CA ALA A 29 9.27 -17.92 3.30
C ALA A 29 7.91 -18.65 3.26
N LEU A 30 6.84 -17.96 2.85
CA LEU A 30 5.50 -18.55 2.75
C LEU A 30 5.45 -19.70 1.73
N ASN A 31 6.10 -19.56 0.59
CA ASN A 31 6.15 -20.62 -0.42
C ASN A 31 6.90 -21.86 0.08
N GLN A 32 7.92 -21.71 0.93
CA GLN A 32 8.62 -22.84 1.57
C GLN A 32 7.72 -23.60 2.56
N HIS A 33 6.71 -22.94 3.13
CA HIS A 33 5.71 -23.53 4.03
C HIS A 33 4.41 -23.92 3.32
N GLU A 34 4.47 -24.15 1.99
CA GLU A 34 3.33 -24.59 1.17
C GLU A 34 2.15 -23.60 1.11
N PHE A 35 2.38 -22.31 1.34
CA PHE A 35 1.38 -21.28 1.02
C PHE A 35 1.54 -20.80 -0.42
N ARG A 36 0.43 -20.48 -1.09
CA ARG A 36 0.43 -19.80 -2.39
C ARG A 36 0.37 -18.30 -2.16
N THR A 37 1.44 -17.58 -2.50
CA THR A 37 1.44 -16.12 -2.35
C THR A 37 0.85 -15.40 -3.55
N ARG A 38 0.14 -14.29 -3.28
CA ARG A 38 -0.28 -13.30 -4.26
C ARG A 38 0.17 -11.94 -3.76
N VAL A 39 0.59 -11.05 -4.65
CA VAL A 39 0.96 -9.68 -4.27
C VAL A 39 0.09 -8.73 -5.06
N MET A 40 -0.54 -7.78 -4.38
CA MET A 40 -1.22 -6.67 -5.02
C MET A 40 -0.27 -5.49 -5.08
N ASN A 41 -0.08 -4.92 -6.27
CA ASN A 41 0.55 -3.62 -6.43
C ASN A 41 -0.51 -2.54 -6.34
N TYR A 42 -0.26 -1.49 -5.56
CA TYR A 42 -1.11 -0.31 -5.58
C TYR A 42 -1.00 0.45 -6.90
N ARG A 43 -2.01 1.28 -7.17
CA ARG A 43 -2.06 2.13 -8.37
C ARG A 43 -0.78 2.96 -8.47
N GLY A 44 -0.05 2.80 -9.57
CA GLY A 44 1.22 3.48 -9.85
C GLY A 44 2.47 2.78 -9.29
N CYS A 45 2.31 1.68 -8.56
CA CYS A 45 3.40 0.96 -7.91
C CYS A 45 3.87 -0.30 -8.66
N SER A 46 3.20 -0.69 -9.75
CA SER A 46 3.57 -1.89 -10.53
C SER A 46 4.78 -1.69 -11.45
N GLY A 47 5.23 -0.45 -11.64
CA GLY A 47 6.17 -0.08 -12.71
C GLY A 47 5.47 0.35 -14.00
N GLU A 48 4.15 0.19 -14.09
CA GLU A 48 3.31 0.70 -15.17
C GLU A 48 2.54 1.93 -14.70
N ASP A 49 2.27 2.84 -15.62
CA ASP A 49 1.52 4.07 -15.33
C ASP A 49 0.02 3.79 -15.23
N ASN A 50 -0.66 4.58 -14.39
CA ASN A 50 -2.10 4.46 -14.25
C ASN A 50 -2.79 4.92 -15.54
N ARG A 51 -3.76 4.14 -16.01
CA ARG A 51 -4.64 4.52 -17.13
C ARG A 51 -5.54 5.74 -16.83
N LEU A 52 -5.79 6.02 -15.57
CA LEU A 52 -6.58 7.16 -15.08
C LEU A 52 -5.78 7.91 -14.02
N SER A 53 -6.08 9.19 -13.81
CA SER A 53 -5.40 10.04 -12.82
C SER A 53 -5.54 9.60 -11.36
N ARG A 54 -6.48 8.68 -11.06
CA ARG A 54 -6.73 8.15 -9.71
C ARG A 54 -5.54 7.33 -9.20
N THR A 55 -5.08 7.64 -8.00
CA THR A 55 -4.05 6.89 -7.26
C THR A 55 -4.65 6.19 -6.04
N TYR A 56 -3.82 5.44 -5.30
CA TYR A 56 -4.16 4.94 -3.97
C TYR A 56 -3.88 6.00 -2.89
N HIS A 57 -4.40 5.77 -1.67
CA HIS A 57 -4.05 6.51 -0.46
C HIS A 57 -4.46 5.66 0.76
N ALA A 58 -4.05 6.02 1.98
CA ALA A 58 -4.26 5.19 3.17
C ALA A 58 -5.74 4.97 3.55
N GLY A 59 -6.66 5.72 2.94
CA GLY A 59 -8.10 5.62 3.17
C GLY A 59 -8.85 4.87 2.07
N GLU A 60 -8.19 4.54 0.96
CA GLU A 60 -8.79 3.93 -0.23
C GLU A 60 -8.80 2.40 -0.10
N THR A 61 -9.97 1.81 0.14
CA THR A 61 -10.09 0.36 0.36
C THR A 61 -10.71 -0.38 -0.82
N ASN A 62 -11.21 0.32 -1.85
CA ASN A 62 -11.99 -0.30 -2.92
C ASN A 62 -11.20 -1.30 -3.76
N ASP A 63 -9.96 -0.96 -4.13
CA ASP A 63 -9.13 -1.88 -4.93
C ASP A 63 -8.78 -3.14 -4.13
N LEU A 64 -8.51 -2.97 -2.83
CA LEU A 64 -8.19 -4.07 -1.93
C LEU A 64 -9.41 -4.98 -1.73
N ASP A 65 -10.59 -4.41 -1.46
CA ASP A 65 -11.85 -5.16 -1.36
C ASP A 65 -12.13 -5.97 -2.63
N HIS A 66 -11.97 -5.35 -3.80
CA HIS A 66 -12.15 -6.01 -5.08
C HIS A 66 -11.22 -7.21 -5.26
N VAL A 67 -9.92 -7.05 -4.98
CA VAL A 67 -8.93 -8.12 -5.10
C VAL A 67 -9.21 -9.25 -4.10
N ILE A 68 -9.63 -8.93 -2.89
CA ILE A 68 -9.99 -9.91 -1.86
C ILE A 68 -11.17 -10.77 -2.31
N ARG A 69 -12.26 -10.14 -2.76
CA ARG A 69 -13.45 -10.85 -3.27
C ARG A 69 -13.09 -11.72 -4.47
N TRP A 70 -12.28 -11.19 -5.39
CA TRP A 70 -11.80 -11.96 -6.54
C TRP A 70 -10.99 -13.18 -6.09
N LEU A 71 -10.08 -13.04 -5.13
CA LEU A 71 -9.30 -14.15 -4.60
C LEU A 71 -10.17 -15.18 -3.88
N HIS A 72 -11.15 -14.74 -3.09
CA HIS A 72 -12.08 -15.62 -2.39
C HIS A 72 -12.90 -16.45 -3.39
N LEU A 73 -13.50 -15.81 -4.40
CA LEU A 73 -14.27 -16.49 -5.44
C LEU A 73 -13.46 -17.53 -6.22
N HIS A 74 -12.19 -17.26 -6.51
CA HIS A 74 -11.33 -18.15 -7.29
C HIS A 74 -10.54 -19.17 -6.46
N ASN A 75 -10.67 -19.13 -5.12
CA ASN A 75 -9.99 -20.04 -4.19
C ASN A 75 -10.92 -20.50 -3.07
N SER A 76 -12.22 -20.64 -3.36
CA SER A 76 -13.28 -20.95 -2.39
C SER A 76 -13.09 -22.27 -1.64
N ASN A 77 -12.22 -23.15 -2.13
CA ASN A 77 -11.89 -24.44 -1.53
C ASN A 77 -10.67 -24.40 -0.59
N VAL A 78 -10.04 -23.24 -0.36
CA VAL A 78 -8.89 -23.10 0.54
C VAL A 78 -8.99 -21.87 1.44
N PRO A 79 -8.29 -21.86 2.58
CA PRO A 79 -8.19 -20.65 3.38
C PRO A 79 -7.49 -19.51 2.62
N LEU A 80 -8.05 -18.30 2.75
CA LEU A 80 -7.47 -17.05 2.30
C LEU A 80 -6.98 -16.25 3.51
N PHE A 81 -5.69 -15.88 3.47
CA PHE A 81 -5.07 -14.98 4.42
C PHE A 81 -4.60 -13.74 3.68
N ALA A 82 -4.31 -12.68 4.42
CA ALA A 82 -3.46 -11.64 3.89
C ALA A 82 -2.45 -11.16 4.94
N VAL A 83 -1.41 -10.46 4.49
CA VAL A 83 -0.36 -9.84 5.30
C VAL A 83 -0.04 -8.47 4.69
N GLY A 84 0.01 -7.42 5.51
CA GLY A 84 0.34 -6.07 5.05
C GLY A 84 1.49 -5.45 5.84
N TYR A 85 2.33 -4.69 5.15
CA TYR A 85 3.44 -3.94 5.75
C TYR A 85 3.10 -2.46 5.95
N SER A 86 3.44 -1.90 7.12
CA SER A 86 3.35 -0.48 7.42
C SER A 86 1.96 0.13 7.14
N LEU A 87 1.83 0.99 6.13
CA LEU A 87 0.60 1.74 5.82
C LEU A 87 -0.60 0.81 5.54
N ASP A 88 -0.34 -0.36 4.98
CA ASP A 88 -1.37 -1.34 4.65
C ASP A 88 -2.07 -1.97 5.83
N GLY A 89 -1.41 -1.98 6.98
CA GLY A 89 -2.05 -2.39 8.21
C GLY A 89 -3.28 -1.54 8.50
N ASN A 90 -3.22 -0.23 8.26
CA ASN A 90 -4.35 0.68 8.50
C ASN A 90 -5.47 0.54 7.48
N MET A 91 -5.15 0.45 6.19
CA MET A 91 -6.15 0.21 5.13
C MET A 91 -6.93 -1.08 5.41
N ARG A 92 -6.23 -2.09 5.93
CA ARG A 92 -6.84 -3.37 6.25
C ARG A 92 -7.56 -3.42 7.60
N LEU A 93 -7.06 -2.76 8.63
CA LEU A 93 -7.79 -2.57 9.89
C LEU A 93 -9.10 -1.82 9.66
N LYS A 94 -9.09 -0.82 8.77
CA LYS A 94 -10.29 -0.12 8.32
C LYS A 94 -11.25 -1.07 7.58
N LEU A 95 -10.74 -1.90 6.67
CA LEU A 95 -11.55 -2.90 5.95
C LEU A 95 -12.20 -3.91 6.92
N LEU A 96 -11.45 -4.43 7.88
CA LEU A 96 -11.96 -5.37 8.90
C LEU A 96 -13.03 -4.72 9.80
N GLY A 97 -13.00 -3.40 9.99
CA GLY A 97 -14.01 -2.66 10.74
C GLY A 97 -15.30 -2.34 9.96
N GLN A 98 -15.33 -2.54 8.64
CA GLN A 98 -16.40 -2.02 7.75
C GLN A 98 -17.50 -3.04 7.34
N LYS A 99 -17.59 -4.20 8.00
CA LYS A 99 -18.55 -5.34 7.83
C LYS A 99 -18.10 -6.45 6.86
N ASP A 100 -18.43 -7.67 7.30
CA ASP A 100 -18.28 -9.01 6.69
C ASP A 100 -16.87 -9.42 6.25
N PRO A 101 -16.04 -10.01 7.13
CA PRO A 101 -14.76 -10.54 6.72
C PRO A 101 -14.92 -11.93 6.08
N GLU A 102 -14.98 -11.98 4.75
CA GLU A 102 -14.64 -13.18 3.96
C GLU A 102 -13.14 -13.57 4.12
N ILE A 103 -12.36 -12.80 4.90
CA ILE A 103 -10.98 -13.09 5.28
C ILE A 103 -10.86 -13.36 6.79
N PRO A 104 -10.58 -14.61 7.20
CA PRO A 104 -10.53 -14.98 8.61
C PRO A 104 -9.29 -14.50 9.39
N LEU A 105 -8.15 -14.17 8.74
CA LEU A 105 -6.93 -13.78 9.49
C LEU A 105 -6.07 -12.70 8.81
N ALA A 106 -5.64 -11.73 9.61
CA ALA A 106 -4.77 -10.63 9.21
C ALA A 106 -3.54 -10.52 10.11
N ALA A 107 -2.35 -10.58 9.52
CA ALA A 107 -1.13 -10.12 10.16
C ALA A 107 -0.74 -8.75 9.57
N ALA A 108 -0.36 -7.83 10.44
CA ALA A 108 0.08 -6.51 10.05
C ALA A 108 1.44 -6.24 10.71
N VAL A 109 2.44 -5.92 9.89
CA VAL A 109 3.83 -5.80 10.35
C VAL A 109 4.24 -4.33 10.30
N SER A 110 4.68 -3.79 11.45
CA SER A 110 5.16 -2.40 11.58
C SER A 110 4.13 -1.32 11.23
N VAL A 111 2.86 -1.52 11.62
CA VAL A 111 1.76 -0.60 11.30
C VAL A 111 1.83 0.68 12.14
N PRO A 112 1.88 1.88 11.51
CA PRO A 112 1.71 3.13 12.23
C PRO A 112 0.23 3.34 12.57
N PHE A 113 -0.24 2.80 13.70
CA PHE A 113 -1.65 2.88 14.13
C PHE A 113 -2.16 4.34 14.27
N GLU A 114 -1.24 5.29 14.49
CA GLU A 114 -1.47 6.73 14.58
C GLU A 114 -0.64 7.47 13.52
N LEU A 115 -1.21 7.66 12.33
CA LEU A 115 -0.51 8.24 11.17
C LEU A 115 0.03 9.65 11.45
N SER A 116 -0.73 10.47 12.20
CA SER A 116 -0.34 11.82 12.59
C SER A 116 0.89 11.84 13.52
N GLN A 117 0.96 10.89 14.47
CA GLN A 117 2.07 10.76 15.40
C GLN A 117 3.30 10.12 14.73
N CYS A 118 3.08 9.17 13.82
CA CYS A 118 4.14 8.59 13.01
C CYS A 118 4.74 9.61 12.04
N ALA A 119 3.93 10.45 11.38
CA ALA A 119 4.41 11.59 10.60
C ALA A 119 5.24 12.56 11.47
N SER A 120 4.74 12.89 12.67
CA SER A 120 5.45 13.75 13.63
C SER A 120 6.77 13.14 14.16
N ARG A 121 6.90 11.80 14.18
CA ARG A 121 8.12 11.09 14.58
C ARG A 121 9.09 10.92 13.43
N LEU A 122 8.59 10.83 12.20
CA LEU A 122 9.40 10.87 10.97
C LEU A 122 10.08 12.22 10.77
N GLU A 123 9.52 13.29 11.31
CA GLU A 123 10.11 14.64 11.33
C GLU A 123 11.25 14.82 12.35
N LYS A 124 11.63 13.78 13.11
CA LYS A 124 12.64 13.86 14.19
C LYS A 124 13.83 12.94 13.94
N GLY A 125 15.05 13.45 14.15
CA GLY A 125 16.29 12.66 14.13
C GLY A 125 16.61 12.01 12.78
N LEU A 126 17.18 10.79 12.83
CA LEU A 126 17.56 10.00 11.64
C LEU A 126 16.36 9.63 10.75
N SER A 127 15.14 9.65 11.29
CA SER A 127 13.90 9.40 10.56
C SER A 127 13.61 10.42 9.45
N LYS A 128 14.24 11.60 9.50
CA LYS A 128 14.18 12.62 8.44
C LYS A 128 14.74 12.11 7.10
N VAL A 129 15.69 11.17 7.14
CA VAL A 129 16.24 10.55 5.92
C VAL A 129 15.18 9.69 5.24
N TYR A 130 14.45 8.90 6.02
CA TYR A 130 13.34 8.09 5.52
C TYR A 130 12.18 8.97 5.01
N GLN A 131 11.83 10.02 5.75
CA GLN A 131 10.84 11.00 5.30
C GLN A 131 11.24 11.66 3.98
N HIS A 132 12.50 12.10 3.87
CA HIS A 132 12.99 12.74 2.65
C HIS A 132 12.96 11.80 1.44
N TRP A 133 13.39 10.55 1.64
CA TRP A 133 13.30 9.52 0.60
C TRP A 133 11.84 9.28 0.17
N LEU A 134 10.92 9.12 1.13
CA LEU A 134 9.52 8.81 0.87
C LEU A 134 8.79 9.98 0.17
N ILE A 135 9.00 11.21 0.65
CA ILE A 135 8.50 12.43 0.00
C ILE A 135 9.08 12.55 -1.42
N GLY A 136 10.36 12.24 -1.60
CA GLY A 136 10.98 12.20 -2.92
C GLY A 136 10.31 11.20 -3.86
N SER A 137 9.95 10.01 -3.37
CA SER A 137 9.19 9.02 -4.14
C SER A 137 7.80 9.52 -4.49
N MET A 138 7.04 10.03 -3.50
CA MET A 138 5.69 10.55 -3.72
C MET A 138 5.67 11.69 -4.73
N LYS A 139 6.66 12.60 -4.70
CA LYS A 139 6.81 13.66 -5.71
C LYS A 139 7.02 13.10 -7.11
N LYS A 140 7.88 12.09 -7.26
CA LYS A 140 8.09 11.44 -8.56
C LYS A 140 6.81 10.80 -9.06
N THR A 141 6.07 10.13 -8.19
CA THR A 141 4.77 9.53 -8.53
C THR A 141 3.76 10.60 -8.95
N ALA A 142 3.69 11.73 -8.25
CA ALA A 142 2.81 12.84 -8.58
C ALA A 142 3.16 13.53 -9.90
N ILE A 143 4.46 13.80 -10.14
CA ILE A 143 4.95 14.39 -11.41
C ILE A 143 4.64 13.45 -12.59
N ARG A 144 4.92 12.15 -12.44
CA ARG A 144 4.60 11.18 -13.48
C ARG A 144 3.10 11.12 -13.78
N ASN A 145 2.26 11.27 -12.76
CA ASN A 145 0.81 11.36 -12.95
C ASN A 145 0.41 12.62 -13.74
N THR A 146 1.09 13.75 -13.52
CA THR A 146 0.84 15.00 -14.25
C THR A 146 1.35 14.98 -15.69
N ASP A 147 2.39 14.19 -15.98
CA ASP A 147 2.88 14.00 -17.35
C ASP A 147 1.86 13.22 -18.21
N GLN A 148 1.05 12.37 -17.57
CA GLN A 148 0.10 11.48 -18.24
C GLN A 148 -1.35 11.98 -18.20
N HIS A 149 -1.69 12.82 -17.22
CA HIS A 149 -3.06 13.25 -16.96
C HIS A 149 -3.13 14.73 -16.55
N ASP A 150 -4.22 15.40 -16.88
CA ASP A 150 -4.51 16.72 -16.31
C ASP A 150 -5.00 16.55 -14.87
N THR A 151 -4.11 16.78 -13.91
CA THR A 151 -4.40 16.66 -12.47
C THR A 151 -4.62 17.99 -11.78
N GLY A 152 -4.40 19.13 -12.46
CA GLY A 152 -4.43 20.47 -11.85
C GLY A 152 -3.42 20.70 -10.72
N LEU A 153 -2.32 19.92 -10.66
CA LEU A 153 -1.33 19.99 -9.58
C LEU A 153 -0.29 21.09 -9.86
N ASP A 154 -0.02 21.95 -8.88
CA ASP A 154 1.04 22.96 -8.96
C ASP A 154 2.43 22.31 -8.75
N ILE A 155 3.11 22.00 -9.87
CA ILE A 155 4.44 21.38 -9.85
C ILE A 155 5.50 22.25 -9.16
N PRO A 156 5.61 23.57 -9.43
CA PRO A 156 6.50 24.44 -8.66
C PRO A 156 6.27 24.38 -7.15
N ALA A 157 5.02 24.35 -6.68
CA ALA A 157 4.70 24.21 -5.26
C ALA A 157 5.04 22.82 -4.72
N LEU A 158 4.74 21.76 -5.49
CA LEU A 158 5.07 20.37 -5.16
C LEU A 158 6.57 20.19 -4.91
N LEU A 159 7.42 20.74 -5.78
CA LEU A 159 8.88 20.62 -5.65
C LEU A 159 9.41 21.26 -4.37
N LYS A 160 8.71 22.27 -3.81
CA LYS A 160 9.12 22.97 -2.58
C LYS A 160 8.76 22.21 -1.30
N THR A 161 7.86 21.22 -1.34
CA THR A 161 7.40 20.54 -0.12
C THR A 161 8.51 19.72 0.54
N ARG A 162 8.50 19.64 1.86
CA ARG A 162 9.50 18.91 2.67
C ARG A 162 8.88 18.01 3.72
N THR A 163 7.57 18.11 3.94
CA THR A 163 6.82 17.32 4.93
C THR A 163 5.59 16.67 4.28
N PHE A 164 5.06 15.63 4.92
CA PHE A 164 3.81 14.99 4.47
C PHE A 164 2.65 15.98 4.50
N ARG A 165 2.58 16.80 5.55
CA ARG A 165 1.55 17.84 5.69
C ARG A 165 1.55 18.83 4.53
N GLU A 166 2.73 19.25 4.08
CA GLU A 166 2.84 20.15 2.92
C GLU A 166 2.41 19.47 1.62
N LEU A 167 2.73 18.18 1.43
CA LEU A 167 2.26 17.40 0.28
C LEU A 167 0.72 17.24 0.30
N ASP A 168 0.16 16.89 1.45
CA ASP A 168 -1.28 16.69 1.63
C ASP A 168 -2.06 18.00 1.41
N ASN A 169 -1.54 19.14 1.88
CA ASN A 169 -2.13 20.47 1.65
C ASN A 169 -2.18 20.87 0.18
N LEU A 170 -1.25 20.38 -0.64
CA LEU A 170 -1.28 20.58 -2.09
C LEU A 170 -2.26 19.65 -2.81
N GLY A 171 -2.92 18.75 -2.07
CA GLY A 171 -3.82 17.75 -2.63
C GLY A 171 -3.10 16.61 -3.35
N THR A 172 -1.78 16.46 -3.13
CA THR A 172 -0.92 15.50 -3.82
C THR A 172 -1.31 14.07 -3.48
N PRO A 173 -1.58 13.21 -4.48
CA PRO A 173 -1.69 11.77 -4.25
C PRO A 173 -0.32 11.07 -4.14
N PRO A 174 -0.15 10.00 -3.33
CA PRO A 174 -1.11 9.43 -2.36
C PRO A 174 -1.22 10.26 -1.07
N ARG A 175 -2.43 10.38 -0.50
CA ARG A 175 -2.67 11.17 0.73
C ARG A 175 -2.46 10.37 2.01
N ILE A 176 -1.92 11.00 3.04
CA ILE A 176 -1.89 10.44 4.40
C ILE A 176 -2.98 11.17 5.20
N PRO A 177 -4.01 10.47 5.74
CA PRO A 177 -5.02 11.11 6.58
C PRO A 177 -4.42 11.59 7.92
#